data_AF-A0A961FQZ2-F1
#
_entry.id   AF-A0A961FQZ2-F1
#
_cell.length_a   1.000
_cell.length_b   1.000
_cell.length_c   1.000
_cell.angle_alpha   90.00
_cell.angle_beta   90.00
_cell.angle_gamma   90.00
#
_symmetry.space_group_name_H-M   'P 1'
#
loop_
_entity.id
_entity.type
_entity.pdbx_description
1 polymer ?
#
loop_
_entity_poly.entity_id
_entity_poly.type
_entity_poly.pdbx_seq_one_letter_code
_entity_poly.pdbx_strand_id
1 'polypeptide(L)'
;MLSVAVISADAGPLVLHPKAAPLPTEQQGPFVTTGDGGILCVDAKQAWRSDDEGATWTSTPLFAKAGQYSVSNERALLRTRKGVVIAAWMNMAEKNAPAWNLWGGSEEIFHQFVLPTYVCRSLDDGKTWETPIKLNQPWCGCIHSLIETRSGRVVLVGQEIIYPGWRHATVMFVSDDDGLTWKRSNVLDYGEGHHDHAGSIEGSVIERGDGTLYLLMRTEAGVLYEATSADGGLTWENLRPSKIRSVTCCPQMARLEDGRVALLWNHPPRHQPDSRVSREELSIAFSEDDGKSWSRPIVVAARYDDPGGREAGNRRVSYPYLYERHPGELWITTMQGNLRMKITLADLDKGEIPVPKPVPAAETKPVALGLWMFGDSTTAFRPGAVEKVYSVRLQELLLRMGSSLNVYNAGKGGNTTRDALACYERDVLSHQPRIVVLQFGINDAAVDVWKTPSATGPRVSMADYESNLRALVAGAREKKAKVILMTTNPVRWTGKLKDLYGKPPYQPEAEDGFDAPLLAKYNEVIRRLAKELDTGFVDVRAAFEAYAAEPGQSMDDLLLDGMHPNDKGHAIVADLLAPAIRDQVR
;
A
#
# COMPACT_ATOMS: atom_id res chain seq x y z
N MET A 1 20.63 -18.40 -26.49
CA MET A 1 20.70 -18.88 -25.10
C MET A 1 19.48 -18.36 -24.38
N LEU A 2 18.60 -19.27 -23.95
CA LEU A 2 17.34 -18.96 -23.28
C LEU A 2 17.62 -18.37 -21.90
N SER A 3 17.06 -17.18 -21.62
CA SER A 3 16.91 -16.64 -20.28
C SER A 3 15.54 -17.07 -19.77
N VAL A 4 15.52 -18.13 -18.96
CA VAL A 4 14.35 -18.58 -18.22
C VAL A 4 14.13 -17.57 -17.10
N ALA A 5 13.04 -16.80 -17.18
CA ALA A 5 12.60 -15.99 -16.06
C ALA A 5 12.23 -16.94 -14.92
N VAL A 6 12.93 -16.80 -13.79
CA VAL A 6 12.68 -17.56 -12.57
C VAL A 6 11.26 -17.23 -12.09
N ILE A 7 10.38 -18.22 -12.19
CA ILE A 7 9.06 -18.22 -11.56
C ILE A 7 9.32 -18.22 -10.05
N SER A 8 8.91 -17.14 -9.38
CA SER A 8 8.83 -17.11 -7.91
C SER A 8 7.70 -18.03 -7.47
N ALA A 9 8.06 -19.26 -7.10
CA ALA A 9 7.23 -20.12 -6.28
C ALA A 9 7.48 -19.73 -4.83
N ASP A 10 6.49 -19.13 -4.14
CA ASP A 10 6.28 -19.22 -2.68
C ASP A 10 5.22 -18.19 -2.19
N ALA A 11 3.96 -18.43 -2.56
CA ALA A 11 2.79 -17.79 -1.92
C ALA A 11 1.75 -18.88 -1.63
N GLY A 12 1.08 -18.86 -0.47
CA GLY A 12 0.11 -19.90 -0.08
C GLY A 12 -1.00 -20.09 -1.12
N PRO A 13 -1.66 -21.27 -1.20
CA PRO A 13 -2.45 -21.64 -2.37
C PRO A 13 -3.60 -20.66 -2.63
N LEU A 14 -3.76 -20.28 -3.90
CA LEU A 14 -4.91 -19.53 -4.37
C LEU A 14 -6.17 -20.38 -4.16
N VAL A 15 -7.14 -19.87 -3.41
CA VAL A 15 -8.41 -20.55 -3.14
C VAL A 15 -9.47 -19.98 -4.08
N LEU A 16 -10.07 -20.85 -4.88
CA LEU A 16 -11.17 -20.48 -5.78
C LEU A 16 -12.52 -20.76 -5.12
N HIS A 17 -13.55 -20.08 -5.61
CA HIS A 17 -14.93 -20.45 -5.32
C HIS A 17 -15.16 -21.95 -5.61
N PRO A 18 -15.90 -22.71 -4.77
CA PRO A 18 -16.02 -24.17 -4.90
C PRO A 18 -16.68 -24.66 -6.19
N LYS A 19 -17.33 -23.75 -6.95
CA LYS A 19 -17.92 -24.03 -8.27
C LYS A 19 -17.12 -23.42 -9.43
N ALA A 20 -16.02 -22.75 -9.14
CA ALA A 20 -15.13 -22.26 -10.17
C ALA A 20 -14.23 -23.38 -10.69
N ALA A 21 -13.77 -23.20 -11.92
CA ALA A 21 -12.73 -24.02 -12.53
C ALA A 21 -11.55 -23.12 -12.95
N PRO A 22 -10.31 -23.65 -12.95
CA PRO A 22 -9.20 -22.93 -13.56
C PRO A 22 -9.42 -22.78 -15.07
N LEU A 23 -8.94 -21.68 -15.64
CA LEU A 23 -8.86 -21.55 -17.09
C LEU A 23 -7.71 -22.40 -17.62
N PRO A 24 -7.80 -22.94 -18.85
CA PRO A 24 -6.71 -23.71 -19.46
C PRO A 24 -5.62 -22.80 -20.06
N THR A 25 -5.37 -21.61 -19.47
CA THR A 25 -4.43 -20.62 -19.99
C THR A 25 -3.68 -19.91 -18.88
N GLU A 26 -2.41 -19.57 -19.13
CA GLU A 26 -1.62 -18.65 -18.31
C GLU A 26 -1.80 -17.18 -18.73
N GLN A 27 -2.40 -16.94 -19.91
CA GLN A 27 -2.58 -15.60 -20.44
C GLN A 27 -3.40 -14.73 -19.50
N GLN A 28 -2.90 -13.53 -19.22
CA GLN A 28 -3.64 -12.53 -18.48
C GLN A 28 -4.59 -11.82 -19.44
N GLY A 29 -5.84 -11.63 -19.00
CA GLY A 29 -6.74 -10.70 -19.66
C GLY A 29 -6.24 -9.25 -19.65
N PRO A 30 -7.00 -8.31 -20.23
CA PRO A 30 -8.37 -8.50 -20.73
C PRO A 30 -8.44 -9.36 -21.99
N PHE A 31 -9.58 -10.02 -22.18
CA PHE A 31 -9.90 -10.82 -23.35
C PHE A 31 -11.03 -10.17 -24.15
N VAL A 32 -11.05 -10.42 -25.47
CA VAL A 32 -12.20 -10.09 -26.34
C VAL A 32 -12.52 -11.29 -27.23
N THR A 33 -13.80 -11.45 -27.60
CA THR A 33 -14.23 -12.44 -28.60
C THR A 33 -13.95 -11.91 -30.00
N THR A 34 -13.26 -12.67 -30.85
CA THR A 34 -13.04 -12.30 -32.26
C THR A 34 -14.29 -12.55 -33.11
N GLY A 35 -14.35 -12.02 -34.34
CA GLY A 35 -15.53 -12.13 -35.20
C GLY A 35 -15.91 -13.56 -35.61
N ASP A 36 -14.94 -14.46 -35.57
CA ASP A 36 -15.08 -15.90 -35.81
C ASP A 36 -15.25 -16.73 -34.53
N GLY A 37 -15.42 -16.06 -33.38
CA GLY A 37 -15.72 -16.71 -32.09
C GLY A 37 -14.51 -17.16 -31.29
N GLY A 38 -13.29 -16.91 -31.76
CA GLY A 38 -12.05 -17.13 -31.01
C GLY A 38 -11.84 -16.10 -29.88
N ILE A 39 -10.70 -16.21 -29.20
CA ILE A 39 -10.33 -15.37 -28.06
C ILE A 39 -9.04 -14.63 -28.37
N LEU A 40 -9.03 -13.32 -28.13
CA LEU A 40 -7.87 -12.46 -28.30
C LEU A 40 -7.50 -11.78 -26.98
N CYS A 41 -6.21 -11.78 -26.64
CA CYS A 41 -5.63 -10.88 -25.65
C CYS A 41 -4.30 -10.30 -26.18
N VAL A 42 -3.69 -9.43 -25.40
CA VAL A 42 -2.39 -8.84 -25.72
C VAL A 42 -1.46 -8.95 -24.52
N ASP A 43 -0.15 -9.04 -24.75
CA ASP A 43 0.90 -8.92 -23.73
C ASP A 43 1.77 -7.68 -23.99
N ALA A 44 2.96 -7.63 -23.38
CA ALA A 44 3.93 -6.54 -23.56
C ALA A 44 4.25 -6.19 -25.03
N LYS A 45 4.18 -7.16 -25.95
CA LYS A 45 4.66 -7.02 -27.34
C LYS A 45 3.80 -7.75 -28.39
N GLN A 46 2.96 -8.69 -27.99
CA GLN A 46 2.26 -9.61 -28.87
C GLN A 46 0.76 -9.58 -28.66
N ALA A 47 0.01 -9.76 -29.75
CA ALA A 47 -1.37 -10.17 -29.71
C ALA A 47 -1.43 -11.70 -29.73
N TRP A 48 -2.17 -12.28 -28.80
CA TRP A 48 -2.31 -13.72 -28.63
C TRP A 48 -3.72 -14.13 -28.96
N ARG A 49 -3.85 -15.14 -29.83
CA ARG A 49 -5.12 -15.66 -30.29
C ARG A 49 -5.26 -17.15 -29.99
N SER A 50 -6.42 -17.55 -29.48
CA SER A 50 -6.82 -18.95 -29.28
C SER A 50 -8.13 -19.23 -30.01
N ASP A 51 -8.20 -20.40 -30.65
CA ASP A 51 -9.40 -20.91 -31.33
C ASP A 51 -9.99 -22.14 -30.60
N ASP A 52 -9.50 -22.44 -29.38
CA ASP A 52 -9.81 -23.65 -28.61
C ASP A 52 -10.04 -23.36 -27.11
N GLU A 53 -10.74 -22.26 -26.82
CA GLU A 53 -11.09 -21.85 -25.45
C GLU A 53 -9.88 -21.65 -24.52
N GLY A 54 -8.78 -21.14 -25.08
CA GLY A 54 -7.58 -20.76 -24.35
C GLY A 54 -6.58 -21.90 -24.14
N ALA A 55 -6.82 -23.10 -24.65
CA ALA A 55 -5.92 -24.24 -24.46
C ALA A 55 -4.61 -24.09 -25.25
N THR A 56 -4.67 -23.56 -26.48
CA THR A 56 -3.50 -23.24 -27.30
C THR A 56 -3.58 -21.82 -27.84
N TRP A 57 -2.40 -21.23 -28.11
CA TRP A 57 -2.29 -19.86 -28.55
C TRP A 57 -1.31 -19.70 -29.71
N THR A 58 -1.66 -18.84 -30.66
CA THR A 58 -0.77 -18.29 -31.68
C THR A 58 -0.56 -16.80 -31.41
N SER A 59 0.55 -16.25 -31.88
CA SER A 59 0.92 -14.87 -31.59
C SER A 59 1.30 -14.07 -32.84
N THR A 60 0.91 -12.80 -32.87
CA THR A 60 1.37 -11.80 -33.86
C THR A 60 2.00 -10.61 -33.15
N PRO A 61 3.01 -9.94 -33.74
CA PRO A 61 3.58 -8.73 -33.16
C PRO A 61 2.56 -7.57 -33.13
N LEU A 62 2.50 -6.83 -32.02
CA LEU A 62 1.70 -5.59 -31.92
C LEU A 62 2.33 -4.41 -32.66
N PHE A 63 3.66 -4.42 -32.83
CA PHE A 63 4.40 -3.26 -33.29
C PHE A 63 5.27 -3.63 -34.49
N ALA A 64 5.18 -2.82 -35.54
CA ALA A 64 6.02 -2.98 -36.74
C ALA A 64 7.52 -2.81 -36.45
N LYS A 65 7.88 -1.97 -35.46
CA LYS A 65 9.26 -1.75 -35.02
C LYS A 65 9.42 -2.21 -33.57
N ALA A 66 10.29 -3.19 -33.36
CA ALA A 66 10.61 -3.68 -32.02
C ALA A 66 11.31 -2.57 -31.19
N GLY A 67 10.97 -2.50 -29.89
CA GLY A 67 11.66 -1.64 -28.92
C GLY A 67 11.12 -0.21 -28.79
N GLN A 68 10.27 0.26 -29.71
CA GLN A 68 9.64 1.59 -29.60
C GLN A 68 8.53 1.63 -28.54
N TYR A 69 7.82 0.52 -28.38
CA TYR A 69 6.69 0.40 -27.48
C TYR A 69 6.77 -0.88 -26.65
N SER A 70 6.25 -0.81 -25.44
CA SER A 70 6.02 -1.96 -24.57
C SER A 70 4.74 -1.75 -23.78
N VAL A 71 3.81 -2.67 -23.93
CA VAL A 71 2.52 -2.65 -23.21
C VAL A 71 2.75 -2.96 -21.74
N SER A 72 2.10 -2.23 -20.85
CA SER A 72 2.05 -2.51 -19.41
C SER A 72 1.22 -3.77 -19.11
N ASN A 73 1.31 -4.29 -17.88
CA ASN A 73 0.46 -5.41 -17.46
C ASN A 73 -1.00 -4.97 -17.32
N GLU A 74 -1.22 -3.80 -16.73
CA GLU A 74 -2.50 -3.10 -16.73
C GLU A 74 -2.73 -2.49 -18.11
N ARG A 75 -3.77 -2.96 -18.79
CA ARG A 75 -4.21 -2.51 -20.11
C ARG A 75 -5.70 -2.70 -20.27
N ALA A 76 -6.29 -2.05 -21.26
CA ALA A 76 -7.65 -2.27 -21.68
C ALA A 76 -7.68 -2.79 -23.13
N LEU A 77 -8.65 -3.64 -23.45
CA LEU A 77 -8.86 -4.21 -24.77
C LEU A 77 -10.36 -4.25 -25.04
N LEU A 78 -10.77 -3.78 -26.21
CA LEU A 78 -12.16 -3.76 -26.65
C LEU A 78 -12.21 -4.18 -28.12
N ARG A 79 -13.21 -4.97 -28.49
CA ARG A 79 -13.60 -5.15 -29.88
C ARG A 79 -14.93 -4.44 -30.09
N THR A 80 -14.95 -3.41 -30.94
CA THR A 80 -16.19 -2.67 -31.23
C THR A 80 -17.16 -3.53 -32.03
N ARG A 81 -18.44 -3.15 -32.05
CA ARG A 81 -19.47 -3.80 -32.85
C ARG A 81 -19.18 -3.80 -34.36
N LYS A 82 -18.33 -2.87 -34.83
CA LYS A 82 -17.84 -2.84 -36.22
C LYS A 82 -16.64 -3.77 -36.47
N GLY A 83 -16.14 -4.45 -35.44
CA GLY A 83 -15.02 -5.39 -35.53
C GLY A 83 -13.64 -4.75 -35.38
N VAL A 84 -13.55 -3.48 -34.98
CA VAL A 84 -12.25 -2.84 -34.68
C VAL A 84 -11.81 -3.26 -33.28
N VAL A 85 -10.62 -3.83 -33.17
CA VAL A 85 -9.99 -4.10 -31.87
C VAL A 85 -9.17 -2.88 -31.47
N ILE A 86 -9.36 -2.39 -30.25
CA ILE A 86 -8.65 -1.24 -29.67
C ILE A 86 -7.93 -1.72 -28.40
N ALA A 87 -6.63 -1.53 -28.35
CA ALA A 87 -5.81 -1.75 -27.17
C ALA A 87 -5.35 -0.41 -26.59
N ALA A 88 -5.41 -0.26 -25.26
CA ALA A 88 -4.96 0.93 -24.53
C ALA A 88 -4.03 0.53 -23.37
N TRP A 89 -2.90 1.22 -23.22
CA TRP A 89 -1.88 0.85 -22.22
C TRP A 89 -0.97 2.02 -21.84
N MET A 90 -0.15 1.81 -20.81
CA MET A 90 0.92 2.70 -20.42
C MET A 90 2.23 2.26 -21.07
N ASN A 91 2.86 3.11 -21.88
CA ASN A 91 4.04 2.71 -22.65
C ASN A 91 5.28 2.60 -21.75
N MET A 92 5.64 1.37 -21.39
CA MET A 92 6.77 1.08 -20.52
C MET A 92 8.12 1.44 -21.15
N ALA A 93 8.20 1.57 -22.49
CA ALA A 93 9.41 1.98 -23.19
C ALA A 93 9.76 3.47 -22.98
N GLU A 94 8.77 4.30 -22.62
CA GLU A 94 8.93 5.75 -22.34
C GLU A 94 8.86 6.06 -20.84
N LYS A 95 8.84 5.03 -19.98
CA LYS A 95 8.73 5.23 -18.54
C LYS A 95 9.94 5.98 -17.99
N ASN A 96 9.68 7.10 -17.32
CA ASN A 96 10.61 7.78 -16.45
C ASN A 96 10.00 7.91 -15.05
N ALA A 97 10.64 7.30 -14.06
CA ALA A 97 10.22 7.32 -12.65
C ALA A 97 11.43 7.73 -11.81
N PRO A 98 11.56 9.02 -11.43
CA PRO A 98 12.45 9.41 -10.36
C PRO A 98 12.18 8.60 -9.09
N ALA A 99 13.11 8.67 -8.13
CA ALA A 99 12.91 7.98 -6.87
C ALA A 99 11.61 8.46 -6.18
N TRP A 100 10.77 7.53 -5.76
CA TRP A 100 9.44 7.83 -5.19
C TRP A 100 9.49 8.67 -3.91
N ASN A 101 10.62 8.70 -3.20
CA ASN A 101 10.85 9.61 -2.07
C ASN A 101 10.97 11.09 -2.48
N LEU A 102 11.02 11.39 -3.78
CA LEU A 102 10.96 12.75 -4.32
C LEU A 102 9.52 13.21 -4.61
N TRP A 103 8.52 12.39 -4.30
CA TRP A 103 7.11 12.76 -4.47
C TRP A 103 6.76 14.03 -3.69
N GLY A 104 6.04 14.95 -4.33
CA GLY A 104 5.70 16.26 -3.76
C GLY A 104 6.85 17.27 -3.78
N GLY A 105 7.91 17.02 -4.56
CA GLY A 105 9.03 17.93 -4.76
C GLY A 105 8.72 19.14 -5.66
N SER A 106 9.73 19.65 -6.37
CA SER A 106 9.59 20.82 -7.24
C SER A 106 8.92 20.50 -8.58
N GLU A 107 8.37 21.51 -9.28
CA GLU A 107 7.73 21.35 -10.60
C GLU A 107 8.66 20.68 -11.63
N GLU A 108 9.97 20.93 -11.55
CA GLU A 108 10.97 20.28 -12.40
C GLU A 108 11.06 18.77 -12.15
N ILE A 109 10.87 18.33 -10.91
CA ILE A 109 10.83 16.90 -10.56
C ILE A 109 9.48 16.31 -10.99
N PHE A 110 8.38 17.05 -10.82
CA PHE A 110 7.05 16.62 -11.26
C PHE A 110 7.04 16.22 -12.74
N HIS A 111 7.62 17.05 -13.60
CA HIS A 111 7.70 16.79 -15.04
C HIS A 111 8.57 15.58 -15.43
N GLN A 112 9.34 15.03 -14.50
CA GLN A 112 10.12 13.82 -14.74
C GLN A 112 9.29 12.54 -14.53
N PHE A 113 8.16 12.59 -13.81
CA PHE A 113 7.27 11.45 -13.67
C PHE A 113 6.44 11.26 -14.95
N VAL A 114 6.94 10.40 -15.83
CA VAL A 114 6.40 10.15 -17.16
C VAL A 114 6.10 8.66 -17.31
N LEU A 115 4.84 8.35 -17.60
CA LEU A 115 4.40 7.01 -17.98
C LEU A 115 3.18 7.19 -18.90
N PRO A 116 3.42 7.41 -20.20
CA PRO A 116 2.41 7.95 -21.11
C PRO A 116 1.40 6.89 -21.53
N THR A 117 0.15 7.31 -21.74
CA THR A 117 -0.91 6.45 -22.28
C THR A 117 -0.87 6.42 -23.79
N TYR A 118 -0.98 5.23 -24.35
CA TYR A 118 -1.09 4.97 -25.77
C TYR A 118 -2.31 4.12 -26.10
N VAL A 119 -2.77 4.24 -27.34
CA VAL A 119 -3.74 3.34 -27.94
C VAL A 119 -3.27 2.87 -29.31
N CYS A 120 -3.69 1.69 -29.74
CA CYS A 120 -3.57 1.23 -31.12
C CYS A 120 -4.78 0.39 -31.50
N ARG A 121 -4.94 0.21 -32.82
CA ARG A 121 -6.10 -0.44 -33.42
C ARG A 121 -5.68 -1.61 -34.28
N SER A 122 -6.53 -2.62 -34.36
CA SER A 122 -6.48 -3.67 -35.36
C SER A 122 -7.83 -3.76 -36.06
N LEU A 123 -7.79 -3.88 -37.38
CA LEU A 123 -8.98 -3.97 -38.24
C LEU A 123 -9.27 -5.43 -38.66
N ASP A 124 -8.49 -6.38 -38.19
CA ASP A 124 -8.47 -7.78 -38.65
C ASP A 124 -8.33 -8.77 -37.49
N ASP A 125 -8.92 -8.43 -36.34
CA ASP A 125 -8.95 -9.27 -35.12
C ASP A 125 -7.56 -9.67 -34.61
N GLY A 126 -6.65 -8.70 -34.57
CA GLY A 126 -5.33 -8.80 -33.96
C GLY A 126 -4.22 -9.31 -34.88
N LYS A 127 -4.49 -9.55 -36.17
CA LYS A 127 -3.47 -10.05 -37.12
C LYS A 127 -2.46 -8.97 -37.47
N THR A 128 -2.94 -7.74 -37.70
CA THR A 128 -2.12 -6.54 -37.92
C THR A 128 -2.60 -5.38 -37.06
N TRP A 129 -1.67 -4.49 -36.73
CA TRP A 129 -1.91 -3.37 -35.82
C TRP A 129 -1.40 -2.07 -36.42
N GLU A 130 -2.20 -1.03 -36.30
CA GLU A 130 -1.87 0.33 -36.72
C GLU A 130 -0.82 0.97 -35.79
N THR A 131 -0.18 2.04 -36.27
CA THR A 131 0.78 2.82 -35.47
C THR A 131 0.12 3.36 -34.19
N PRO A 132 0.71 3.15 -33.00
CA PRO A 132 0.17 3.67 -31.75
C PRO A 132 0.04 5.20 -31.72
N ILE A 133 -1.05 5.67 -31.11
CA ILE A 133 -1.37 7.09 -30.86
C ILE A 133 -1.14 7.39 -29.38
N LYS A 134 -0.34 8.42 -29.08
CA LYS A 134 -0.14 8.93 -27.71
C LYS A 134 -1.36 9.75 -27.29
N LEU A 135 -2.00 9.40 -26.17
CA LEU A 135 -3.15 10.14 -25.63
C LEU A 135 -2.75 11.16 -24.57
N ASN A 136 -1.80 10.82 -23.70
CA ASN A 136 -1.24 11.74 -22.72
C ASN A 136 0.21 11.41 -22.40
N GLN A 137 0.88 12.34 -21.69
CA GLN A 137 2.29 12.24 -21.31
C GLN A 137 2.54 12.06 -19.80
N PRO A 138 1.82 12.73 -18.88
CA PRO A 138 2.10 12.61 -17.45
C PRO A 138 1.94 11.16 -16.97
N TRP A 139 2.50 10.87 -15.80
CA TRP A 139 2.39 9.55 -15.18
C TRP A 139 0.95 9.05 -15.07
N CYS A 140 0.66 7.98 -15.81
CA CYS A 140 -0.50 7.12 -15.63
C CYS A 140 -0.06 5.86 -14.89
N GLY A 141 -0.76 5.52 -13.80
CA GLY A 141 -0.47 4.41 -12.91
C GLY A 141 -1.33 3.17 -13.17
N CYS A 142 -2.44 3.30 -13.92
CA CYS A 142 -3.22 2.16 -14.38
C CYS A 142 -4.18 2.53 -15.51
N ILE A 143 -4.38 1.60 -16.43
CA ILE A 143 -5.48 1.59 -17.42
C ILE A 143 -6.14 0.23 -17.34
N HIS A 144 -7.46 0.20 -17.17
CA HIS A 144 -8.17 -1.09 -17.22
C HIS A 144 -9.55 -1.06 -17.88
N SER A 145 -10.22 0.10 -18.00
CA SER A 145 -11.61 0.16 -18.46
C SER A 145 -11.76 0.86 -19.80
N LEU A 146 -12.35 0.17 -20.77
CA LEU A 146 -12.65 0.65 -22.11
C LEU A 146 -13.98 0.06 -22.56
N ILE A 147 -14.94 0.91 -22.92
CA ILE A 147 -16.28 0.48 -23.37
C ILE A 147 -16.66 1.11 -24.71
N GLU A 148 -17.57 0.47 -25.42
CA GLU A 148 -18.35 1.08 -26.49
C GLU A 148 -19.75 1.37 -25.96
N THR A 149 -20.22 2.61 -26.09
CA THR A 149 -21.61 2.98 -25.78
C THR A 149 -22.55 2.48 -26.88
N ARG A 150 -23.85 2.45 -26.61
CA ARG A 150 -24.89 2.10 -27.59
C ARG A 150 -24.84 2.99 -28.83
N SER A 151 -24.47 4.26 -28.69
CA SER A 151 -24.30 5.20 -29.80
C SER A 151 -23.08 4.94 -30.68
N GLY A 152 -22.16 4.03 -30.26
CA GLY A 152 -20.94 3.70 -30.99
C GLY A 152 -19.72 4.51 -30.55
N ARG A 153 -19.86 5.33 -29.51
CA ARG A 153 -18.75 6.07 -28.92
C ARG A 153 -17.90 5.16 -28.06
N VAL A 154 -16.59 5.27 -28.16
CA VAL A 154 -15.63 4.56 -27.34
C VAL A 154 -15.19 5.45 -26.18
N VAL A 155 -15.17 4.91 -24.95
CA VAL A 155 -14.79 5.63 -23.73
C VAL A 155 -13.71 4.85 -22.99
N LEU A 156 -12.52 5.45 -22.89
CA LEU A 156 -11.38 4.95 -22.13
C LEU A 156 -11.29 5.70 -20.80
N VAL A 157 -11.18 4.96 -19.70
CA VAL A 157 -10.80 5.54 -18.40
C VAL A 157 -9.29 5.61 -18.33
N GLY A 158 -8.76 6.82 -18.21
CA GLY A 158 -7.36 7.11 -18.06
C GLY A 158 -7.06 7.82 -16.74
N GLN A 159 -5.78 8.15 -16.56
CA GLN A 159 -5.30 8.85 -15.39
C GLN A 159 -4.04 9.66 -15.73
N GLU A 160 -3.81 10.71 -14.96
CA GLU A 160 -2.59 11.50 -14.98
C GLU A 160 -2.27 12.02 -13.57
N ILE A 161 -1.00 12.28 -13.29
CA ILE A 161 -0.63 13.03 -12.09
C ILE A 161 -0.83 14.52 -12.35
N ILE A 162 -1.30 15.25 -11.35
CA ILE A 162 -1.63 16.67 -11.49
C ILE A 162 -0.75 17.55 -10.60
N TYR A 163 -0.55 18.79 -11.05
CA TYR A 163 0.15 19.85 -10.35
C TYR A 163 -0.75 21.09 -10.23
N PRO A 164 -0.74 21.81 -9.09
CA PRO A 164 -0.02 21.52 -7.85
C PRO A 164 -0.67 20.39 -7.03
N GLY A 165 0.08 19.78 -6.12
CA GLY A 165 -0.42 18.79 -5.16
C GLY A 165 0.03 17.35 -5.39
N TRP A 166 0.53 17.03 -6.60
CA TRP A 166 1.07 15.71 -6.96
C TRP A 166 0.12 14.59 -6.53
N ARG A 167 -1.11 14.67 -7.03
CA ARG A 167 -2.12 13.63 -6.83
C ARG A 167 -2.37 12.93 -8.15
N HIS A 168 -2.78 11.68 -8.09
CA HIS A 168 -3.41 11.03 -9.23
C HIS A 168 -4.79 11.64 -9.45
N ALA A 169 -5.15 11.90 -10.70
CA ALA A 169 -6.48 12.34 -11.07
C ALA A 169 -6.99 11.55 -12.27
N THR A 170 -8.24 11.12 -12.19
CA THR A 170 -8.87 10.35 -13.25
C THR A 170 -9.34 11.29 -14.37
N VAL A 171 -9.10 10.87 -15.60
CA VAL A 171 -9.51 11.58 -16.83
C VAL A 171 -10.06 10.56 -17.81
N MET A 172 -10.94 10.97 -18.70
CA MET A 172 -11.51 10.10 -19.73
C MET A 172 -11.01 10.54 -21.11
N PHE A 173 -10.84 9.56 -21.99
CA PHE A 173 -10.62 9.80 -23.41
C PHE A 173 -11.80 9.20 -24.18
N VAL A 174 -12.33 9.97 -25.12
CA VAL A 174 -13.53 9.63 -25.86
C VAL A 174 -13.26 9.67 -27.36
N SER A 175 -13.72 8.65 -28.09
CA SER A 175 -13.63 8.58 -29.55
C SER A 175 -15.00 8.32 -30.17
N ASP A 176 -15.31 9.02 -31.25
CA ASP A 176 -16.55 8.85 -32.04
C ASP A 176 -16.29 8.14 -33.39
N ASP A 177 -15.06 7.65 -33.60
CA ASP A 177 -14.55 7.13 -34.87
C ASP A 177 -13.74 5.83 -34.68
N ASP A 178 -14.21 4.95 -33.80
CA ASP A 178 -13.61 3.64 -33.49
C ASP A 178 -12.13 3.73 -33.10
N GLY A 179 -11.76 4.76 -32.35
CA GLY A 179 -10.42 4.97 -31.79
C GLY A 179 -9.41 5.69 -32.69
N LEU A 180 -9.84 6.24 -33.84
CA LEU A 180 -8.97 7.02 -34.73
C LEU A 180 -8.56 8.36 -34.11
N THR A 181 -9.52 9.09 -33.55
CA THR A 181 -9.29 10.37 -32.87
C THR A 181 -9.93 10.39 -31.49
N TRP A 182 -9.31 11.14 -30.57
CA TRP A 182 -9.69 11.13 -29.16
C TRP A 182 -9.83 12.55 -28.62
N LYS A 183 -10.83 12.75 -27.76
CA LYS A 183 -11.04 13.96 -26.97
C LYS A 183 -10.88 13.64 -25.49
N ARG A 184 -10.17 14.51 -24.76
CA ARG A 184 -9.96 14.35 -23.31
C ARG A 184 -11.06 15.08 -22.54
N SER A 185 -11.51 14.50 -21.43
CA SER A 185 -12.50 15.10 -20.52
C SER A 185 -11.89 16.15 -19.58
N ASN A 186 -12.73 16.70 -18.70
CA ASN A 186 -12.27 17.38 -17.48
C ASN A 186 -11.55 16.42 -16.51
N VAL A 187 -10.86 17.00 -15.53
CA VAL A 187 -10.11 16.27 -14.49
C VAL A 187 -11.02 15.95 -13.31
N LEU A 188 -10.93 14.71 -12.80
CA LEU A 188 -11.55 14.28 -11.56
C LEU A 188 -10.47 14.04 -10.50
N ASP A 189 -10.26 15.04 -9.65
CA ASP A 189 -9.43 14.98 -8.44
C ASP A 189 -10.32 15.11 -7.21
N TYR A 190 -10.28 14.13 -6.31
CA TYR A 190 -11.05 14.19 -5.06
C TYR A 190 -10.36 15.00 -3.95
N GLY A 191 -9.11 15.43 -4.15
CA GLY A 191 -8.46 16.48 -3.37
C GLY A 191 -7.68 16.02 -2.13
N GLU A 192 -7.63 14.73 -1.82
CA GLU A 192 -7.01 14.23 -0.58
C GLU A 192 -5.68 13.52 -0.82
N GLY A 193 -4.78 13.65 0.17
CA GLY A 193 -3.47 13.01 0.22
C GLY A 193 -2.33 13.78 -0.46
N HIS A 194 -1.09 13.49 -0.03
CA HIS A 194 0.16 14.08 -0.53
C HIS A 194 1.28 13.03 -0.59
N HIS A 195 1.03 11.92 -1.28
CA HIS A 195 1.99 10.83 -1.50
C HIS A 195 1.66 10.11 -2.80
N ASP A 196 2.50 9.15 -3.20
CA ASP A 196 2.48 8.41 -4.47
C ASP A 196 1.25 7.54 -4.76
N HIS A 197 0.27 7.55 -3.86
CA HIS A 197 -1.02 6.85 -4.00
C HIS A 197 -2.23 7.77 -3.79
N ALA A 198 -1.97 9.06 -3.52
CA ALA A 198 -2.99 10.06 -3.25
C ALA A 198 -3.80 10.42 -4.50
N GLY A 199 -5.00 10.95 -4.28
CA GLY A 199 -5.93 11.31 -5.36
C GLY A 199 -6.85 10.17 -5.82
N SER A 200 -7.45 10.36 -6.99
CA SER A 200 -8.40 9.45 -7.63
C SER A 200 -7.73 8.75 -8.80
N ILE A 201 -7.69 7.42 -8.75
CA ILE A 201 -6.98 6.58 -9.72
C ILE A 201 -7.85 5.38 -10.09
N GLU A 202 -7.48 4.66 -11.17
CA GLU A 202 -7.97 3.29 -11.40
C GLU A 202 -9.51 3.17 -11.44
N GLY A 203 -10.15 3.79 -12.45
CA GLY A 203 -11.61 3.77 -12.59
C GLY A 203 -12.16 2.75 -13.59
N SER A 204 -13.45 2.43 -13.43
CA SER A 204 -14.24 1.62 -14.35
C SER A 204 -15.58 2.26 -14.66
N VAL A 205 -16.01 2.16 -15.92
CA VAL A 205 -17.16 2.88 -16.46
C VAL A 205 -18.17 1.94 -17.11
N ILE A 206 -19.45 2.25 -16.95
CA ILE A 206 -20.58 1.64 -17.69
C ILE A 206 -21.51 2.73 -18.22
N GLU A 207 -22.17 2.46 -19.35
CA GLU A 207 -23.34 3.23 -19.78
C GLU A 207 -24.58 2.69 -19.08
N ARG A 208 -25.39 3.57 -18.49
CA ARG A 208 -26.69 3.25 -17.88
C ARG A 208 -27.81 3.19 -18.93
N GLY A 209 -28.95 2.60 -18.59
CA GLY A 209 -30.12 2.49 -19.47
C GLY A 209 -30.69 3.85 -19.93
N ASP A 210 -30.46 4.92 -19.16
CA ASP A 210 -30.83 6.29 -19.53
C ASP A 210 -29.83 6.99 -20.47
N GLY A 211 -28.72 6.32 -20.82
CA GLY A 211 -27.65 6.85 -21.68
C GLY A 211 -26.57 7.65 -20.95
N THR A 212 -26.70 7.89 -19.63
CA THR A 212 -25.63 8.50 -18.84
C THR A 212 -24.52 7.50 -18.58
N LEU A 213 -23.28 7.99 -18.39
CA LEU A 213 -22.15 7.15 -17.98
C LEU A 213 -21.98 7.22 -16.47
N TYR A 214 -21.74 6.06 -15.85
CA TYR A 214 -21.45 5.91 -14.43
C TYR A 214 -20.03 5.38 -14.25
N LEU A 215 -19.25 6.07 -13.41
CA LEU A 215 -17.86 5.76 -13.12
C LEU A 215 -17.72 5.41 -11.64
N LEU A 216 -17.02 4.31 -11.36
CA LEU A 216 -16.49 3.99 -10.04
C LEU A 216 -14.96 4.07 -10.10
N MET A 217 -14.32 4.63 -9.08
CA MET A 217 -12.86 4.79 -9.03
C MET A 217 -12.28 4.52 -7.65
N ARG A 218 -11.03 4.05 -7.64
CA ARG A 218 -10.26 3.84 -6.42
C ARG A 218 -9.90 5.19 -5.79
N THR A 219 -10.08 5.24 -4.48
CA THR A 219 -9.47 6.25 -3.58
C THR A 219 -8.98 5.56 -2.30
N GLU A 220 -8.44 6.34 -1.37
CA GLU A 220 -7.94 5.84 -0.07
C GLU A 220 -8.93 6.06 1.08
N ALA A 221 -10.14 6.52 0.76
CA ALA A 221 -11.21 6.80 1.71
C ALA A 221 -11.82 5.53 2.36
N GLY A 222 -11.47 4.33 1.88
CA GLY A 222 -12.08 3.06 2.31
C GLY A 222 -13.40 2.73 1.60
N VAL A 223 -13.77 3.52 0.59
CA VAL A 223 -14.91 3.32 -0.30
C VAL A 223 -14.50 3.68 -1.73
N LEU A 224 -15.18 3.13 -2.73
CA LEU A 224 -15.06 3.64 -4.10
C LEU A 224 -15.70 5.02 -4.19
N TYR A 225 -15.13 5.89 -5.01
CA TYR A 225 -15.78 7.14 -5.39
C TYR A 225 -16.56 6.95 -6.67
N GLU A 226 -17.62 7.74 -6.84
CA GLU A 226 -18.46 7.73 -8.02
C GLU A 226 -18.53 9.10 -8.70
N ALA A 227 -18.74 9.10 -10.01
CA ALA A 227 -19.04 10.28 -10.82
C ALA A 227 -19.99 9.91 -11.97
N THR A 228 -20.63 10.89 -12.58
CA THR A 228 -21.56 10.67 -13.71
C THR A 228 -21.28 11.65 -14.85
N SER A 229 -21.52 11.22 -16.08
CA SER A 229 -21.46 12.05 -17.27
C SER A 229 -22.75 11.92 -18.10
N ALA A 230 -23.30 13.05 -18.52
CA ALA A 230 -24.51 13.12 -19.35
C ALA A 230 -24.21 13.36 -20.84
N ASP A 231 -22.96 13.68 -21.20
CA ASP A 231 -22.55 14.06 -22.56
C ASP A 231 -21.63 13.01 -23.20
N GLY A 232 -21.75 11.76 -22.75
CA GLY A 232 -20.99 10.62 -23.25
C GLY A 232 -19.51 10.69 -22.88
N GLY A 233 -19.17 11.19 -21.69
CA GLY A 233 -17.84 11.09 -21.09
C GLY A 233 -16.93 12.29 -21.32
N LEU A 234 -17.42 13.40 -21.87
CA LEU A 234 -16.63 14.62 -22.09
C LEU A 234 -16.58 15.50 -20.84
N THR A 235 -17.69 15.58 -20.11
CA THR A 235 -17.78 16.25 -18.82
C THR A 235 -18.32 15.30 -17.76
N TRP A 236 -17.66 15.32 -16.59
CA TRP A 236 -17.98 14.48 -15.45
C TRP A 236 -18.22 15.33 -14.22
N GLU A 237 -19.29 15.00 -13.51
CA GLU A 237 -19.79 15.74 -12.37
C GLU A 237 -20.12 14.80 -11.21
N ASN A 238 -20.50 15.38 -10.06
CA ASN A 238 -20.94 14.66 -8.88
C ASN A 238 -19.89 13.70 -8.31
N LEU A 239 -18.60 14.08 -8.36
CA LEU A 239 -17.52 13.31 -7.73
C LEU A 239 -17.75 13.24 -6.21
N ARG A 240 -18.08 12.05 -5.69
CA ARG A 240 -18.41 11.86 -4.28
C ARG A 240 -18.17 10.42 -3.82
N PRO A 241 -18.09 10.17 -2.50
CA PRO A 241 -18.05 8.81 -1.97
C PRO A 241 -19.29 8.00 -2.36
N SER A 242 -19.10 6.76 -2.81
CA SER A 242 -20.20 5.79 -2.97
C SER A 242 -20.49 5.06 -1.66
N LYS A 243 -21.48 4.16 -1.66
CA LYS A 243 -21.76 3.23 -0.57
C LYS A 243 -20.92 1.94 -0.62
N ILE A 244 -20.07 1.79 -1.64
CA ILE A 244 -19.35 0.56 -1.92
C ILE A 244 -18.03 0.59 -1.17
N ARG A 245 -17.93 -0.21 -0.11
CA ARG A 245 -16.69 -0.36 0.65
C ARG A 245 -15.62 -1.00 -0.21
N SER A 246 -14.40 -0.47 -0.11
CA SER A 246 -13.26 -0.95 -0.89
C SER A 246 -11.97 -0.76 -0.11
N VAL A 247 -11.01 -1.63 -0.40
CA VAL A 247 -9.61 -1.32 -0.11
C VAL A 247 -9.01 -0.52 -1.26
N THR A 248 -7.78 -0.04 -1.10
CA THR A 248 -7.04 0.73 -2.11
C THR A 248 -6.68 -0.11 -3.35
N CYS A 249 -7.65 -0.53 -4.17
CA CYS A 249 -7.45 -1.24 -5.44
C CYS A 249 -8.55 -0.91 -6.46
N CYS A 250 -8.30 -1.23 -7.74
CA CYS A 250 -9.19 -0.91 -8.85
C CYS A 250 -10.48 -1.78 -8.84
N PRO A 251 -11.64 -1.19 -9.16
CA PRO A 251 -12.89 -1.92 -9.39
C PRO A 251 -13.10 -2.18 -10.88
N GLN A 252 -13.49 -3.39 -11.30
CA GLN A 252 -13.88 -3.66 -12.68
C GLN A 252 -15.41 -3.82 -12.77
N MET A 253 -16.07 -2.96 -13.55
CA MET A 253 -17.46 -3.14 -13.93
C MET A 253 -17.58 -3.73 -15.34
N ALA A 254 -18.65 -4.49 -15.58
CA ALA A 254 -19.07 -4.93 -16.90
C ALA A 254 -20.60 -5.07 -16.94
N ARG A 255 -21.23 -4.66 -18.05
CA ARG A 255 -22.63 -4.99 -18.32
C ARG A 255 -22.69 -6.37 -18.95
N LEU A 256 -23.49 -7.26 -18.36
CA LEU A 256 -23.68 -8.62 -18.81
C LEU A 256 -24.78 -8.70 -19.87
N GLU A 257 -24.79 -9.80 -20.63
CA GLU A 257 -25.81 -10.14 -21.64
C GLU A 257 -27.24 -10.15 -21.05
N ASP A 258 -27.40 -10.55 -19.79
CA ASP A 258 -28.71 -10.55 -19.12
C ASP A 258 -29.19 -9.16 -18.63
N GLY A 259 -28.39 -8.13 -18.90
CA GLY A 259 -28.69 -6.73 -18.59
C GLY A 259 -28.14 -6.24 -17.25
N ARG A 260 -27.74 -7.14 -16.34
CA ARG A 260 -27.16 -6.76 -15.04
C ARG A 260 -25.78 -6.14 -15.21
N VAL A 261 -25.40 -5.29 -14.26
CA VAL A 261 -24.02 -4.80 -14.13
C VAL A 261 -23.31 -5.64 -13.08
N ALA A 262 -22.23 -6.30 -13.45
CA ALA A 262 -21.31 -6.94 -12.52
C ALA A 262 -20.25 -5.94 -12.05
N LEU A 263 -19.90 -5.97 -10.77
CA LEU A 263 -18.77 -5.26 -10.18
C LEU A 263 -17.86 -6.28 -9.53
N LEU A 264 -16.58 -6.29 -9.92
CA LEU A 264 -15.53 -7.16 -9.41
C LEU A 264 -14.44 -6.30 -8.76
N TRP A 265 -14.21 -6.45 -7.45
CA TRP A 265 -13.30 -5.58 -6.71
C TRP A 265 -12.82 -6.22 -5.40
N ASN A 266 -11.79 -5.64 -4.80
CA ASN A 266 -11.37 -6.00 -3.45
C ASN A 266 -12.22 -5.24 -2.43
N HIS A 267 -13.33 -5.86 -2.03
CA HIS A 267 -14.06 -5.49 -0.82
C HIS A 267 -13.19 -5.81 0.41
N PRO A 268 -13.27 -5.06 1.54
CA PRO A 268 -12.60 -5.44 2.78
C PRO A 268 -12.84 -6.93 3.10
N PRO A 269 -11.76 -7.72 3.34
CA PRO A 269 -11.90 -9.16 3.55
C PRO A 269 -12.86 -9.49 4.68
N ARG A 270 -13.62 -10.58 4.54
CA ARG A 270 -14.62 -10.98 5.55
C ARG A 270 -14.01 -11.23 6.93
N HIS A 271 -12.75 -11.64 6.99
CA HIS A 271 -12.01 -11.87 8.23
C HIS A 271 -11.28 -10.62 8.78
N GLN A 272 -11.23 -9.53 8.01
CA GLN A 272 -10.66 -8.22 8.40
C GLN A 272 -11.56 -7.08 7.86
N PRO A 273 -12.79 -6.94 8.36
CA PRO A 273 -13.79 -6.05 7.76
C PRO A 273 -13.41 -4.57 7.84
N ASP A 274 -12.50 -4.16 8.71
CA ASP A 274 -12.03 -2.77 8.84
C ASP A 274 -10.77 -2.46 8.02
N SER A 275 -10.21 -3.46 7.33
CA SER A 275 -9.02 -3.25 6.50
C SER A 275 -9.32 -2.30 5.35
N ARG A 276 -8.41 -1.37 5.11
CA ARG A 276 -8.43 -0.45 3.95
C ARG A 276 -7.37 -0.79 2.89
N VAL A 277 -6.56 -1.81 3.14
CA VAL A 277 -5.38 -2.13 2.31
C VAL A 277 -5.28 -3.60 1.94
N SER A 278 -5.97 -4.51 2.64
CA SER A 278 -5.86 -5.95 2.39
C SER A 278 -6.58 -6.36 1.11
N ARG A 279 -5.84 -7.01 0.21
CA ARG A 279 -6.32 -7.47 -1.10
C ARG A 279 -6.45 -9.00 -1.15
N GLU A 280 -6.70 -9.62 0.00
CA GLU A 280 -6.74 -11.08 0.17
C GLU A 280 -7.99 -11.75 -0.40
N GLU A 281 -9.12 -11.03 -0.49
CA GLU A 281 -10.38 -11.51 -1.04
C GLU A 281 -10.77 -10.68 -2.27
N LEU A 282 -11.11 -11.35 -3.37
CA LEU A 282 -11.68 -10.74 -4.57
C LEU A 282 -13.18 -11.05 -4.60
N SER A 283 -14.00 -10.00 -4.64
CA SER A 283 -15.46 -10.10 -4.52
C SER A 283 -16.16 -9.64 -5.79
N ILE A 284 -17.28 -10.27 -6.11
CA ILE A 284 -18.21 -9.86 -7.17
C ILE A 284 -19.58 -9.52 -6.58
N ALA A 285 -20.26 -8.52 -7.13
CA ALA A 285 -21.65 -8.18 -6.85
C ALA A 285 -22.36 -7.72 -8.12
N PHE A 286 -23.70 -7.71 -8.08
CA PHE A 286 -24.53 -7.40 -9.24
C PHE A 286 -25.49 -6.24 -8.94
N SER A 287 -25.74 -5.42 -9.95
CA SER A 287 -26.77 -4.39 -9.93
C SER A 287 -27.76 -4.64 -11.06
N GLU A 288 -29.05 -4.60 -10.74
CA GLU A 288 -30.17 -4.66 -11.69
C GLU A 288 -30.68 -3.26 -12.07
N ASP A 289 -30.18 -2.22 -11.40
CA ASP A 289 -30.67 -0.84 -11.47
C ASP A 289 -29.56 0.17 -11.82
N ASP A 290 -28.60 -0.27 -12.63
CA ASP A 290 -27.52 0.54 -13.20
C ASP A 290 -26.62 1.22 -12.16
N GLY A 291 -26.30 0.48 -11.10
CA GLY A 291 -25.36 0.86 -10.05
C GLY A 291 -25.98 1.65 -8.90
N LYS A 292 -27.31 1.78 -8.83
CA LYS A 292 -27.99 2.45 -7.71
C LYS A 292 -28.00 1.58 -6.45
N SER A 293 -28.17 0.27 -6.62
CA SER A 293 -28.06 -0.73 -5.58
C SER A 293 -27.25 -1.93 -6.07
N TRP A 294 -26.67 -2.66 -5.11
CA TRP A 294 -25.79 -3.80 -5.36
C TRP A 294 -26.22 -4.97 -4.48
N SER A 295 -26.16 -6.18 -5.04
CA SER A 295 -26.34 -7.41 -4.30
C SER A 295 -25.27 -7.56 -3.20
N ARG A 296 -25.48 -8.52 -2.30
CA ARG A 296 -24.43 -8.94 -1.37
C ARG A 296 -23.17 -9.35 -2.16
N PRO A 297 -21.96 -8.94 -1.74
CA PRO A 297 -20.72 -9.41 -2.37
C PRO A 297 -20.50 -10.92 -2.16
N ILE A 298 -20.07 -11.59 -3.21
CA ILE A 298 -19.68 -13.02 -3.23
C ILE A 298 -18.18 -13.09 -3.51
N VAL A 299 -17.43 -13.83 -2.67
CA VAL A 299 -15.98 -13.98 -2.87
C VAL A 299 -15.69 -15.07 -3.89
N VAL A 300 -15.08 -14.67 -5.01
CA VAL A 300 -14.78 -15.57 -6.13
C VAL A 300 -13.39 -16.21 -6.05
N ALA A 301 -12.45 -15.53 -5.40
CA ALA A 301 -11.10 -16.01 -5.15
C ALA A 301 -10.52 -15.37 -3.89
N ALA A 302 -9.63 -16.08 -3.21
CA ALA A 302 -8.94 -15.58 -2.04
C ALA A 302 -7.53 -16.17 -1.86
N ARG A 303 -6.69 -15.50 -1.07
CA ARG A 303 -5.35 -15.99 -0.71
C ARG A 303 -5.00 -15.60 0.73
N TYR A 304 -5.05 -16.56 1.65
CA TYR A 304 -4.99 -16.31 3.09
C TYR A 304 -3.65 -16.69 3.78
N ASP A 305 -2.76 -17.44 3.11
CA ASP A 305 -1.56 -18.04 3.73
C ASP A 305 -0.23 -17.36 3.33
N ASP A 306 0.59 -17.02 4.34
CA ASP A 306 2.07 -17.03 4.32
C ASP A 306 2.62 -17.02 5.77
N PRO A 307 3.14 -18.15 6.31
CA PRO A 307 3.77 -18.19 7.63
C PRO A 307 5.24 -17.75 7.67
N GLY A 308 5.87 -17.32 6.55
CA GLY A 308 7.33 -17.13 6.48
C GLY A 308 7.88 -15.96 5.64
N GLY A 309 7.10 -15.23 4.84
CA GLY A 309 7.60 -14.19 3.94
C GLY A 309 7.47 -12.75 4.45
N ARG A 310 8.54 -11.97 4.30
CA ARG A 310 8.67 -10.54 4.67
C ARG A 310 7.96 -9.57 3.72
N GLU A 311 6.98 -10.00 2.94
CA GLU A 311 6.25 -9.09 2.06
C GLU A 311 4.73 -9.29 2.16
N ALA A 312 4.02 -8.22 2.52
CA ALA A 312 2.60 -8.04 2.18
C ALA A 312 2.33 -8.14 0.64
N GLY A 313 3.38 -8.35 -0.17
CA GLY A 313 3.42 -8.78 -1.56
C GLY A 313 2.60 -10.03 -1.88
N ASN A 314 2.66 -11.07 -1.05
CA ASN A 314 2.23 -12.41 -1.48
C ASN A 314 0.81 -12.83 -1.07
N ARG A 315 0.09 -12.04 -0.26
CA ARG A 315 -1.31 -12.32 0.12
C ARG A 315 -2.30 -11.44 -0.65
N ARG A 316 -2.28 -11.53 -1.98
CA ARG A 316 -3.17 -10.70 -2.82
C ARG A 316 -3.73 -11.44 -4.00
N VAL A 317 -4.95 -11.05 -4.37
CA VAL A 317 -5.64 -11.39 -5.61
C VAL A 317 -6.37 -10.13 -6.08
N SER A 318 -5.73 -9.37 -6.97
CA SER A 318 -6.14 -7.98 -7.24
C SER A 318 -5.71 -7.49 -8.63
N TYR A 319 -6.23 -6.34 -9.03
CA TYR A 319 -6.23 -5.87 -10.43
C TYR A 319 -7.00 -6.82 -11.35
N PRO A 320 -8.32 -6.93 -11.14
CA PRO A 320 -9.13 -7.92 -11.84
C PRO A 320 -9.52 -7.48 -13.26
N TYR A 321 -9.67 -8.47 -14.13
CA TYR A 321 -10.39 -8.39 -15.39
C TYR A 321 -11.57 -9.34 -15.37
N LEU A 322 -12.70 -8.88 -15.89
CA LEU A 322 -13.94 -9.65 -16.02
C LEU A 322 -14.32 -9.73 -17.49
N TYR A 323 -14.48 -10.95 -18.00
CA TYR A 323 -14.86 -11.23 -19.38
C TYR A 323 -16.01 -12.23 -19.40
N GLU A 324 -17.17 -11.85 -19.93
CA GLU A 324 -18.27 -12.78 -20.17
C GLU A 324 -18.01 -13.50 -21.51
N ARG A 325 -17.51 -14.74 -21.44
CA ARG A 325 -17.11 -15.51 -22.62
C ARG A 325 -18.32 -15.97 -23.44
N HIS A 326 -19.34 -16.40 -22.72
CA HIS A 326 -20.67 -16.78 -23.20
C HIS A 326 -21.69 -16.23 -22.21
N PRO A 327 -22.97 -16.02 -22.60
CA PRO A 327 -23.99 -15.54 -21.67
C PRO A 327 -24.01 -16.37 -20.39
N GLY A 328 -23.70 -15.71 -19.27
CA GLY A 328 -23.62 -16.33 -17.95
C GLY A 328 -22.34 -17.09 -17.60
N GLU A 329 -21.34 -17.19 -18.48
CA GLU A 329 -20.01 -17.74 -18.18
C GLU A 329 -18.98 -16.61 -18.02
N LEU A 330 -18.51 -16.42 -16.79
CA LEU A 330 -17.55 -15.39 -16.43
C LEU A 330 -16.14 -15.95 -16.36
N TRP A 331 -15.23 -15.35 -17.11
CA TRP A 331 -13.79 -15.54 -16.99
C TRP A 331 -13.22 -14.39 -16.16
N ILE A 332 -12.42 -14.74 -15.16
CA ILE A 332 -11.82 -13.80 -14.23
C ILE A 332 -10.31 -14.02 -14.21
N THR A 333 -9.57 -12.94 -14.47
CA THR A 333 -8.10 -12.96 -14.34
C THR A 333 -7.61 -11.80 -13.49
N THR A 334 -6.40 -11.91 -12.93
CA THR A 334 -5.77 -10.81 -12.20
C THR A 334 -4.32 -10.59 -12.63
N MET A 335 -3.87 -9.33 -12.54
CA MET A 335 -2.44 -9.00 -12.67
C MET A 335 -1.66 -9.41 -11.41
N GLN A 336 -2.22 -9.17 -10.21
CA GLN A 336 -1.58 -9.58 -8.96
C GLN A 336 -2.26 -10.83 -8.40
N GLY A 337 -1.46 -11.81 -7.96
CA GLY A 337 -1.96 -13.08 -7.41
C GLY A 337 -2.15 -14.22 -8.43
N ASN A 338 -1.96 -13.94 -9.72
CA ASN A 338 -2.05 -14.88 -10.84
C ASN A 338 -3.35 -15.69 -10.93
N LEU A 339 -4.51 -15.04 -10.70
CA LEU A 339 -5.80 -15.71 -10.85
C LEU A 339 -6.12 -15.95 -12.32
N ARG A 340 -6.53 -17.18 -12.66
CA ARG A 340 -7.06 -17.59 -13.97
C ARG A 340 -8.22 -18.55 -13.74
N MET A 341 -9.45 -18.05 -13.70
CA MET A 341 -10.62 -18.88 -13.38
C MET A 341 -11.81 -18.58 -14.28
N LYS A 342 -12.74 -19.54 -14.33
CA LYS A 342 -14.09 -19.35 -14.83
C LYS A 342 -15.15 -19.82 -13.84
N ILE A 343 -16.32 -19.21 -13.89
CA ILE A 343 -17.49 -19.55 -13.09
C ILE A 343 -18.77 -19.11 -13.81
N THR A 344 -19.89 -19.82 -13.59
CA THR A 344 -21.18 -19.42 -14.16
C THR A 344 -21.99 -18.56 -13.19
N LEU A 345 -22.84 -17.67 -13.70
CA LEU A 345 -23.77 -16.88 -12.89
C LEU A 345 -24.69 -17.77 -12.05
N ALA A 346 -25.12 -18.91 -12.60
CA ALA A 346 -25.98 -19.87 -11.92
C ALA A 346 -25.28 -20.60 -10.75
N ASP A 347 -23.95 -20.57 -10.69
CA ASP A 347 -23.16 -21.28 -9.68
C ASP A 347 -22.60 -20.37 -8.58
N LEU A 348 -22.68 -19.05 -8.73
CA LEU A 348 -22.17 -18.08 -7.75
C LEU A 348 -22.84 -18.21 -6.38
N ASP A 349 -24.12 -18.58 -6.33
CA ASP A 349 -24.85 -18.79 -5.08
C ASP A 349 -24.74 -20.25 -4.55
N LYS A 350 -24.01 -21.13 -5.24
CA LYS A 350 -23.93 -22.57 -4.93
C LYS A 350 -22.66 -22.94 -4.15
N GLY A 351 -22.40 -22.19 -3.08
CA GLY A 351 -21.26 -22.39 -2.19
C GLY A 351 -20.61 -21.06 -1.87
N GLU A 352 -19.62 -21.09 -0.98
CA GLU A 352 -18.78 -19.93 -0.71
C GLU A 352 -17.37 -20.43 -0.39
N ILE A 353 -16.36 -19.61 -0.67
CA ILE A 353 -15.04 -19.82 -0.09
C ILE A 353 -15.20 -19.72 1.42
N PRO A 354 -14.83 -20.75 2.20
CA PRO A 354 -14.82 -20.66 3.64
C PRO A 354 -14.04 -19.42 4.02
N VAL A 355 -14.68 -18.51 4.76
CA VAL A 355 -13.93 -17.49 5.49
C VAL A 355 -12.93 -18.31 6.30
N PRO A 356 -11.61 -18.04 6.19
CA PRO A 356 -10.69 -18.63 7.13
C PRO A 356 -11.34 -18.37 8.45
N LYS A 357 -11.61 -19.44 9.24
CA LYS A 357 -11.87 -19.19 10.65
C LYS A 357 -10.79 -18.21 11.01
N PRO A 358 -11.11 -17.06 11.65
CA PRO A 358 -10.05 -16.37 12.34
C PRO A 358 -9.36 -17.52 13.06
N VAL A 359 -8.12 -17.81 12.66
CA VAL A 359 -7.22 -18.35 13.64
C VAL A 359 -7.47 -17.36 14.78
N PRO A 360 -7.93 -17.80 15.95
CA PRO A 360 -8.35 -16.84 16.96
C PRO A 360 -7.14 -15.95 17.26
N ALA A 361 -6.95 -14.77 16.64
CA ALA A 361 -5.62 -14.22 16.36
C ALA A 361 -4.73 -15.26 15.65
N ALA A 362 -3.58 -15.67 16.14
CA ALA A 362 -3.57 -17.08 16.37
C ALA A 362 -3.83 -17.12 17.88
N GLU A 363 -4.31 -18.21 18.45
CA GLU A 363 -3.35 -18.76 19.37
C GLU A 363 -2.07 -18.94 18.53
N THR A 364 -1.31 -17.83 18.35
CA THR A 364 0.05 -17.81 18.81
C THR A 364 -0.26 -18.37 20.16
N LYS A 365 -0.05 -19.70 20.33
CA LYS A 365 0.25 -20.24 21.65
C LYS A 365 0.96 -19.07 22.25
N PRO A 366 0.35 -18.35 23.23
CA PRO A 366 0.82 -17.04 23.55
C PRO A 366 2.29 -17.27 23.60
N VAL A 367 3.09 -16.56 22.80
CA VAL A 367 4.49 -16.54 23.15
C VAL A 367 4.51 -15.61 24.37
N ALA A 368 3.67 -15.91 25.39
CA ALA A 368 4.04 -16.00 26.76
C ALA A 368 5.51 -16.30 26.68
N LEU A 369 6.25 -15.30 27.12
CA LEU A 369 7.70 -15.26 27.09
C LEU A 369 8.35 -14.41 25.95
N GLY A 370 7.66 -13.56 25.18
CA GLY A 370 8.27 -12.63 24.20
C GLY A 370 8.66 -11.24 24.75
N LEU A 371 9.50 -10.50 24.02
CA LEU A 371 9.94 -9.14 24.36
C LEU A 371 9.29 -8.10 23.47
N TRP A 372 8.72 -7.05 24.06
CA TRP A 372 8.16 -5.91 23.32
C TRP A 372 9.04 -4.68 23.46
N MET A 373 9.52 -4.16 22.34
CA MET A 373 10.21 -2.87 22.26
C MET A 373 9.16 -1.79 22.00
N PHE A 374 8.83 -1.00 23.02
CA PHE A 374 7.78 0.01 22.95
C PHE A 374 8.39 1.40 23.14
N GLY A 375 8.26 2.23 22.11
CA GLY A 375 8.96 3.51 22.06
C GLY A 375 8.52 4.39 20.91
N ASP A 376 9.28 5.45 20.69
CA ASP A 376 8.96 6.47 19.70
C ASP A 376 9.67 6.25 18.34
N SER A 377 10.00 7.35 17.65
CA SER A 377 10.68 7.38 16.36
C SER A 377 12.09 6.79 16.37
N THR A 378 12.70 6.61 17.54
CA THR A 378 14.00 5.94 17.74
C THR A 378 13.88 4.42 17.86
N THR A 379 12.66 3.92 18.10
CA THR A 379 12.33 2.48 18.15
C THR A 379 11.69 2.01 16.84
N ALA A 380 10.91 2.87 16.19
CA ALA A 380 10.19 2.58 14.94
C ALA A 380 11.12 2.20 13.77
N PHE A 381 10.62 1.38 12.85
CA PHE A 381 11.31 1.06 11.60
C PHE A 381 11.53 2.31 10.72
N ARG A 382 12.66 2.33 9.99
CA ARG A 382 13.04 3.40 9.06
C ARG A 382 13.48 2.86 7.69
N PRO A 383 12.55 2.34 6.88
CA PRO A 383 12.88 1.76 5.59
C PRO A 383 13.63 2.74 4.68
N GLY A 384 14.72 2.27 4.07
CA GLY A 384 15.54 3.06 3.16
C GLY A 384 16.52 4.02 3.84
N ALA A 385 16.47 4.18 5.17
CA ALA A 385 17.37 5.06 5.93
C ALA A 385 18.20 4.33 7.00
N VAL A 386 17.67 3.23 7.54
CA VAL A 386 18.37 2.32 8.46
C VAL A 386 18.15 0.90 7.98
N GLU A 387 19.22 0.14 7.80
CA GLU A 387 19.15 -1.26 7.34
C GLU A 387 18.46 -2.14 8.41
N LYS A 388 18.90 -2.03 9.67
CA LYS A 388 18.32 -2.77 10.80
C LYS A 388 18.26 -1.91 12.06
N VAL A 389 17.05 -1.67 12.54
CA VAL A 389 16.81 -1.06 13.86
C VAL A 389 17.21 -2.02 14.99
N TYR A 390 17.39 -1.48 16.20
CA TYR A 390 17.93 -2.23 17.34
C TYR A 390 17.10 -3.46 17.72
N SER A 391 15.77 -3.44 17.48
CA SER A 391 14.90 -4.58 17.75
C SER A 391 15.17 -5.77 16.84
N VAL A 392 15.50 -5.52 15.56
CA VAL A 392 15.92 -6.56 14.61
C VAL A 392 17.30 -7.10 14.98
N ARG A 393 18.23 -6.21 15.31
CA ARG A 393 19.59 -6.59 15.73
C ARG A 393 19.57 -7.43 17.01
N LEU A 394 18.73 -7.04 17.97
CA LEU A 394 18.52 -7.76 19.22
C LEU A 394 17.95 -9.16 18.97
N GLN A 395 16.97 -9.31 18.07
CA GLN A 395 16.46 -10.63 17.68
C GLN A 395 17.58 -11.53 17.17
N GLU A 396 18.45 -11.01 16.29
CA GLU A 396 19.58 -11.75 15.73
C GLU A 396 20.61 -12.13 16.81
N LEU A 397 20.91 -11.22 17.74
CA LEU A 397 21.83 -11.47 18.86
C LEU A 397 21.30 -12.57 19.78
N LEU A 398 20.02 -12.50 20.17
CA LEU A 398 19.39 -13.50 21.03
C LEU A 398 19.38 -14.89 20.37
N LEU A 399 19.09 -14.97 19.07
CA LEU A 399 19.15 -16.24 18.32
C LEU A 399 20.56 -16.82 18.29
N ARG A 400 21.59 -16.00 18.04
CA ARG A 400 23.01 -16.44 18.09
C ARG A 400 23.41 -16.96 19.47
N MET A 401 22.80 -16.44 20.52
CA MET A 401 23.01 -16.88 21.90
C MET A 401 22.17 -18.11 22.29
N GLY A 402 21.44 -18.72 21.35
CA GLY A 402 20.61 -19.89 21.58
C GLY A 402 19.29 -19.59 22.33
N SER A 403 18.90 -18.32 22.43
CA SER A 403 17.63 -17.92 23.05
C SER A 403 16.46 -18.14 22.10
N SER A 404 15.36 -18.72 22.61
CA SER A 404 14.10 -18.86 21.89
C SER A 404 13.15 -17.66 22.09
N LEU A 405 13.64 -16.57 22.68
CA LEU A 405 12.83 -15.38 22.92
C LEU A 405 12.63 -14.59 21.63
N ASN A 406 11.37 -14.28 21.30
CA ASN A 406 11.03 -13.43 20.17
C ASN A 406 11.01 -11.94 20.58
N VAL A 407 11.46 -11.08 19.68
CA VAL A 407 11.49 -9.62 19.83
C VAL A 407 10.47 -9.00 18.89
N TYR A 408 9.56 -8.20 19.44
CA TYR A 408 8.51 -7.50 18.72
C TYR A 408 8.73 -6.00 18.82
N ASN A 409 8.60 -5.31 17.69
CA ASN A 409 8.76 -3.85 17.61
C ASN A 409 7.38 -3.17 17.59
N ALA A 410 7.09 -2.40 18.63
CA ALA A 410 5.89 -1.57 18.75
C ALA A 410 6.24 -0.06 18.73
N GLY A 411 7.40 0.30 18.17
CA GLY A 411 7.86 1.69 18.05
C GLY A 411 7.04 2.48 17.04
N LYS A 412 6.62 3.70 17.41
CA LYS A 412 5.83 4.57 16.53
C LYS A 412 6.37 5.99 16.52
N GLY A 413 6.69 6.49 15.33
CA GLY A 413 7.25 7.83 15.14
C GLY A 413 6.34 8.94 15.67
N GLY A 414 6.95 9.90 16.38
CA GLY A 414 6.26 11.08 16.91
C GLY A 414 5.45 10.85 18.19
N ASN A 415 5.27 9.60 18.63
CA ASN A 415 4.54 9.28 19.85
C ASN A 415 5.22 9.85 21.09
N THR A 416 4.40 10.34 22.01
CA THR A 416 4.75 10.65 23.40
C THR A 416 4.28 9.53 24.33
N THR A 417 4.64 9.59 25.61
CA THR A 417 4.10 8.67 26.64
C THR A 417 2.58 8.75 26.79
N ARG A 418 1.96 9.89 26.43
CA ARG A 418 0.49 10.03 26.42
C ARG A 418 -0.13 9.18 25.32
N ASP A 419 0.46 9.21 24.13
CA ASP A 419 0.03 8.39 22.99
C ASP A 419 0.29 6.91 23.28
N ALA A 420 1.40 6.61 23.94
CA ALA A 420 1.76 5.27 24.36
C ALA A 420 0.68 4.67 25.27
N LEU A 421 0.21 5.39 26.30
CA LEU A 421 -0.88 4.91 27.16
C LEU A 421 -2.16 4.62 26.39
N ALA A 422 -2.53 5.48 25.43
CA ALA A 422 -3.76 5.32 24.66
C ALA A 422 -3.78 4.05 23.81
N CYS A 423 -2.61 3.56 23.38
CA CYS A 423 -2.50 2.35 22.57
C CYS A 423 -1.92 1.13 23.31
N TYR A 424 -1.57 1.26 24.59
CA TYR A 424 -0.78 0.27 25.32
C TYR A 424 -1.43 -1.10 25.43
N GLU A 425 -2.74 -1.16 25.73
CA GLU A 425 -3.46 -2.43 25.81
C GLU A 425 -3.46 -3.15 24.45
N ARG A 426 -3.77 -2.41 23.38
CA ARG A 426 -3.85 -2.95 22.02
C ARG A 426 -2.48 -3.41 21.52
N ASP A 427 -1.46 -2.58 21.65
CA ASP A 427 -0.19 -2.77 20.95
C ASP A 427 0.84 -3.59 21.76
N VAL A 428 0.63 -3.74 23.08
CA VAL A 428 1.59 -4.42 23.97
C VAL A 428 0.90 -5.39 24.93
N LEU A 429 0.03 -4.91 25.82
CA LEU A 429 -0.41 -5.71 26.97
C LEU A 429 -1.33 -6.88 26.60
N SER A 430 -2.14 -6.75 25.56
CA SER A 430 -2.99 -7.83 25.05
C SER A 430 -2.18 -9.05 24.56
N HIS A 431 -0.88 -8.86 24.28
CA HIS A 431 0.03 -9.90 23.83
C HIS A 431 0.73 -10.66 24.97
N GLN A 432 0.42 -10.37 26.24
CA GLN A 432 1.02 -11.01 27.43
C GLN A 432 2.57 -11.06 27.39
N PRO A 433 3.25 -9.90 27.28
CA PRO A 433 4.70 -9.84 27.13
C PRO A 433 5.42 -10.41 28.36
N ARG A 434 6.62 -10.97 28.15
CA ARG A 434 7.53 -11.33 29.26
C ARG A 434 8.27 -10.12 29.79
N ILE A 435 8.74 -9.32 28.84
CA ILE A 435 9.56 -8.14 29.07
C ILE A 435 9.00 -7.05 28.17
N VAL A 436 8.76 -5.88 28.74
CA VAL A 436 8.49 -4.66 27.98
C VAL A 436 9.68 -3.73 28.15
N VAL A 437 10.29 -3.33 27.05
CA VAL A 437 11.32 -2.29 27.01
C VAL A 437 10.64 -0.99 26.65
N LEU A 438 10.77 0.04 27.50
CA LEU A 438 10.16 1.35 27.31
C LEU A 438 11.23 2.38 26.97
N GLN A 439 11.14 2.99 25.78
CA GLN A 439 12.03 4.07 25.34
C GLN A 439 11.23 5.26 24.79
N PHE A 440 10.98 6.24 25.67
CA PHE A 440 10.30 7.49 25.35
C PHE A 440 11.07 8.66 25.98
N GLY A 441 10.74 9.89 25.59
CA GLY A 441 11.34 11.09 26.18
C GLY A 441 11.69 12.18 25.17
N ILE A 442 12.10 11.85 23.93
CA ILE A 442 12.48 12.86 22.93
C ILE A 442 11.26 13.69 22.53
N ASN A 443 10.17 13.03 22.14
CA ASN A 443 8.94 13.73 21.77
C ASN A 443 8.27 14.39 22.98
N ASP A 444 8.33 13.75 24.15
CA ASP A 444 7.77 14.27 25.39
C ASP A 444 8.42 15.61 25.79
N ALA A 445 9.76 15.67 25.75
CA ALA A 445 10.54 16.84 26.14
C ALA A 445 10.50 17.98 25.10
N ALA A 446 10.12 17.68 23.85
CA ALA A 446 10.14 18.67 22.77
C ALA A 446 9.17 19.83 23.05
N VAL A 447 9.66 21.05 22.89
CA VAL A 447 8.89 22.29 22.80
C VAL A 447 8.78 22.70 21.33
N ASP A 448 7.57 22.74 20.81
CA ASP A 448 7.30 23.08 19.39
C ASP A 448 7.35 24.60 19.16
N VAL A 449 8.54 25.20 19.29
CA VAL A 449 8.76 26.66 19.15
C VAL A 449 8.55 27.19 17.73
N TRP A 450 8.55 26.29 16.73
CA TRP A 450 8.25 26.58 15.32
C TRP A 450 6.76 26.77 15.03
N LYS A 451 5.85 26.38 15.94
CA LYS A 451 4.40 26.59 15.76
C LYS A 451 4.01 28.06 15.91
N THR A 452 2.82 28.40 15.42
CA THR A 452 2.20 29.72 15.57
C THR A 452 0.84 29.59 16.27
N PRO A 453 0.67 30.08 17.51
CA PRO A 453 1.72 30.63 18.37
C PRO A 453 2.73 29.56 18.82
N SER A 454 3.96 29.98 19.15
CA SER A 454 5.00 29.08 19.63
C SER A 454 4.58 28.41 20.93
N ALA A 455 4.89 27.12 21.08
CA ALA A 455 4.66 26.43 22.35
C ALA A 455 5.56 27.02 23.46
N THR A 456 5.01 27.17 24.66
CA THR A 456 5.73 27.69 25.83
C THR A 456 6.25 26.60 26.76
N GLY A 457 5.93 25.33 26.48
CA GLY A 457 6.30 24.18 27.29
C GLY A 457 6.37 22.88 26.48
N PRO A 458 6.89 21.81 27.11
CA PRO A 458 7.07 20.50 26.47
C PRO A 458 5.73 19.87 26.08
N ARG A 459 5.73 18.96 25.09
CA ARG A 459 4.50 18.27 24.64
C ARG A 459 3.84 17.46 25.76
N VAL A 460 4.62 16.91 26.68
CA VAL A 460 4.15 16.29 27.91
C VAL A 460 4.84 16.98 29.08
N SER A 461 4.11 17.33 30.14
CA SER A 461 4.75 17.94 31.31
C SER A 461 5.61 16.91 32.05
N MET A 462 6.60 17.35 32.83
CA MET A 462 7.42 16.43 33.64
C MET A 462 6.58 15.57 34.59
N ALA A 463 5.54 16.16 35.20
CA ALA A 463 4.64 15.46 36.09
C ALA A 463 3.81 14.39 35.36
N ASP A 464 3.28 14.74 34.17
CA ASP A 464 2.54 13.78 33.35
C ASP A 464 3.45 12.69 32.81
N TYR A 465 4.67 13.02 32.40
CA TYR A 465 5.66 12.05 31.91
C TYR A 465 6.00 11.01 32.98
N GLU A 466 6.26 11.48 34.20
CA GLU A 466 6.49 10.59 35.35
C GLU A 466 5.26 9.72 35.64
N SER A 467 4.06 10.33 35.69
CA SER A 467 2.80 9.61 35.90
C SER A 467 2.56 8.55 34.81
N ASN A 468 2.81 8.90 33.55
CA ASN A 468 2.62 8.01 32.42
C ASN A 468 3.58 6.83 32.46
N LEU A 469 4.87 7.06 32.75
CA LEU A 469 5.84 5.97 32.89
C LEU A 469 5.47 5.03 34.04
N ARG A 470 5.01 5.56 35.18
CA ARG A 470 4.49 4.73 36.29
C ARG A 470 3.30 3.89 35.86
N ALA A 471 2.36 4.46 35.12
CA ALA A 471 1.20 3.74 34.60
C ALA A 471 1.60 2.66 33.57
N LEU A 472 2.54 2.94 32.68
CA LEU A 472 3.08 1.96 31.72
C LEU A 472 3.79 0.79 32.45
N VAL A 473 4.58 1.10 33.48
CA VAL A 473 5.24 0.07 34.31
C VAL A 473 4.20 -0.75 35.08
N ALA A 474 3.19 -0.11 35.67
CA ALA A 474 2.12 -0.78 36.40
C ALA A 474 1.31 -1.72 35.48
N GLY A 475 0.90 -1.25 34.30
CA GLY A 475 0.15 -2.06 33.33
C GLY A 475 0.93 -3.29 32.86
N ALA A 476 2.25 -3.16 32.63
CA ALA A 476 3.10 -4.31 32.32
C ALA A 476 3.11 -5.34 33.47
N ARG A 477 3.24 -4.86 34.72
CA ARG A 477 3.28 -5.71 35.92
C ARG A 477 1.95 -6.40 36.22
N GLU A 478 0.82 -5.75 35.93
CA GLU A 478 -0.50 -6.38 36.01
C GLU A 478 -0.60 -7.60 35.09
N LYS A 479 0.04 -7.54 33.90
CA LYS A 479 0.20 -8.69 33.00
C LYS A 479 1.39 -9.59 33.35
N LYS A 480 2.01 -9.40 34.52
CA LYS A 480 3.19 -10.13 35.03
C LYS A 480 4.46 -10.00 34.19
N ALA A 481 4.56 -8.97 33.35
CA ALA A 481 5.76 -8.68 32.58
C ALA A 481 6.82 -7.99 33.44
N LYS A 482 8.09 -8.32 33.21
CA LYS A 482 9.23 -7.51 33.64
C LYS A 482 9.31 -6.25 32.77
N VAL A 483 9.91 -5.20 33.30
CA VAL A 483 10.06 -3.94 32.57
C VAL A 483 11.54 -3.57 32.54
N ILE A 484 11.99 -3.07 31.40
CA ILE A 484 13.28 -2.40 31.25
C ILE A 484 12.99 -0.96 30.83
N LEU A 485 13.43 0.00 31.63
CA LEU A 485 13.39 1.40 31.26
C LEU A 485 14.68 1.77 30.53
N MET A 486 14.55 2.51 29.43
CA MET A 486 15.69 2.90 28.60
C MET A 486 15.74 4.41 28.44
N THR A 487 16.93 4.99 28.65
CA THR A 487 17.15 6.42 28.33
C THR A 487 17.07 6.64 26.82
N THR A 488 16.80 7.88 26.42
CA THR A 488 16.84 8.27 25.01
C THR A 488 18.28 8.36 24.53
N ASN A 489 18.52 8.29 23.22
CA ASN A 489 19.79 8.78 22.69
C ASN A 489 19.88 10.32 22.81
N PRO A 490 21.09 10.90 22.78
CA PRO A 490 21.29 12.34 22.66
C PRO A 490 20.75 12.88 21.33
N VAL A 491 20.42 14.17 21.32
CA VAL A 491 20.04 14.91 20.11
C VAL A 491 21.06 16.01 19.83
N ARG A 492 21.32 16.26 18.55
CA ARG A 492 22.39 17.12 18.03
C ARG A 492 21.85 18.10 17.02
N TRP A 493 22.46 19.28 16.96
CA TRP A 493 22.06 20.30 16.01
C TRP A 493 22.41 19.90 14.57
N THR A 494 21.43 20.04 13.69
CA THR A 494 21.63 20.11 12.24
C THR A 494 21.05 21.42 11.73
N GLY A 495 21.36 21.82 10.48
CA GLY A 495 20.77 23.04 9.89
C GLY A 495 19.25 23.05 10.00
N LYS A 496 18.60 21.95 9.59
CA LYS A 496 17.15 21.76 9.68
C LYS A 496 16.60 21.83 11.11
N LEU A 497 17.32 21.27 12.09
CA LEU A 497 16.89 21.34 13.49
C LEU A 497 17.08 22.74 14.07
N LYS A 498 18.10 23.49 13.67
CA LYS A 498 18.26 24.91 14.04
C LYS A 498 17.14 25.77 13.44
N ASP A 499 16.71 25.50 12.20
CA ASP A 499 15.58 26.21 11.59
C ASP A 499 14.28 26.04 12.38
N LEU A 500 14.03 24.83 12.90
CA LEU A 500 12.80 24.49 13.62
C LEU A 500 12.87 24.82 15.13
N TYR A 501 13.99 24.54 15.77
CA TYR A 501 14.13 24.57 17.23
C TYR A 501 15.18 25.56 17.72
N GLY A 502 15.84 26.33 16.86
CA GLY A 502 16.89 27.31 17.23
C GLY A 502 16.37 28.57 17.92
N LYS A 503 15.38 28.44 18.80
CA LYS A 503 14.77 29.51 19.61
C LYS A 503 14.66 29.03 21.07
N PRO A 504 14.57 29.95 22.05
CA PRO A 504 14.33 29.59 23.45
C PRO A 504 13.13 28.63 23.58
N PRO A 505 13.22 27.58 24.42
CA PRO A 505 14.22 27.37 25.48
C PRO A 505 15.53 26.69 25.03
N TYR A 506 15.65 26.35 23.74
CA TYR A 506 16.86 25.71 23.22
C TYR A 506 18.00 26.71 23.01
N GLN A 507 19.23 26.20 23.03
CA GLN A 507 20.45 27.00 22.92
C GLN A 507 21.23 26.61 21.64
N PRO A 508 20.92 27.22 20.48
CA PRO A 508 21.49 26.80 19.19
C PRO A 508 23.01 26.98 19.05
N GLU A 509 23.60 27.80 19.93
CA GLU A 509 25.06 28.04 19.99
C GLU A 509 25.80 27.05 20.88
N ALA A 510 25.08 26.31 21.74
CA ALA A 510 25.66 25.26 22.56
C ALA A 510 25.57 23.91 21.84
N GLU A 511 26.64 23.13 21.93
CA GLU A 511 26.79 21.86 21.24
C GLU A 511 25.70 20.83 21.62
N ASP A 512 25.34 20.80 22.91
CA ASP A 512 24.26 20.00 23.50
C ASP A 512 22.96 20.80 23.70
N GLY A 513 22.89 22.02 23.15
CA GLY A 513 21.83 22.98 23.48
C GLY A 513 20.43 22.64 22.95
N PHE A 514 20.30 21.60 22.12
CA PHE A 514 18.99 21.02 21.78
C PHE A 514 18.48 20.06 22.87
N ASP A 515 19.41 19.45 23.60
CA ASP A 515 19.17 18.34 24.52
C ASP A 515 19.17 18.79 25.99
N ALA A 516 20.21 19.51 26.39
CA ALA A 516 20.49 19.91 27.78
C ALA A 516 19.38 20.70 28.50
N PRO A 517 18.62 21.61 27.85
CA PRO A 517 17.61 22.40 28.57
C PRO A 517 16.47 21.56 29.16
N LEU A 518 16.12 20.45 28.51
CA LEU A 518 14.90 19.70 28.78
C LEU A 518 15.10 18.19 28.79
N LEU A 519 15.59 17.59 27.70
CA LEU A 519 15.64 16.13 27.55
C LEU A 519 16.56 15.44 28.57
N ALA A 520 17.63 16.11 29.02
CA ALA A 520 18.44 15.64 30.14
C ALA A 520 17.61 15.39 31.42
N LYS A 521 16.64 16.26 31.74
CA LYS A 521 15.77 16.10 32.92
C LYS A 521 14.79 14.94 32.77
N TYR A 522 14.30 14.66 31.55
CA TYR A 522 13.45 13.50 31.28
C TYR A 522 14.23 12.19 31.47
N ASN A 523 15.49 12.17 31.05
CA ASN A 523 16.37 11.01 31.28
C ASN A 523 16.67 10.81 32.78
N GLU A 524 16.80 11.88 33.57
CA GLU A 524 16.90 11.75 35.04
C GLU A 524 15.65 11.14 35.67
N VAL A 525 14.46 11.46 35.16
CA VAL A 525 13.22 10.79 35.61
C VAL A 525 13.27 9.31 35.30
N ILE A 526 13.70 8.91 34.10
CA ILE A 526 13.83 7.51 33.71
C ILE A 526 14.80 6.77 34.66
N ARG A 527 15.99 7.33 34.89
CA ARG A 527 17.01 6.78 35.82
C ARG A 527 16.46 6.59 37.23
N ARG A 528 15.83 7.65 37.77
CA ARG A 528 15.22 7.61 39.10
C ARG A 528 14.11 6.57 39.18
N LEU A 529 13.18 6.57 38.23
CA LEU A 529 12.06 5.63 38.22
C LEU A 529 12.52 4.19 38.05
N ALA A 530 13.58 3.93 37.27
CA ALA A 530 14.11 2.57 37.13
C ALA A 530 14.58 2.00 38.47
N LYS A 531 15.25 2.84 39.28
CA LYS A 531 15.67 2.49 40.64
C LYS A 531 14.50 2.42 41.62
N GLU A 532 13.62 3.42 41.60
CA GLU A 532 12.49 3.53 42.53
C GLU A 532 11.49 2.39 42.35
N LEU A 533 11.19 2.06 41.09
CA LEU A 533 10.23 1.02 40.75
C LEU A 533 10.86 -0.36 40.70
N ASP A 534 12.19 -0.50 40.79
CA ASP A 534 12.92 -1.77 40.66
C ASP A 534 12.65 -2.44 39.29
N THR A 535 12.99 -1.75 38.21
CA THR A 535 12.95 -2.27 36.84
C THR A 535 14.35 -2.62 36.35
N GLY A 536 14.45 -3.40 35.28
CA GLY A 536 15.68 -3.40 34.48
C GLY A 536 15.95 -1.99 33.94
N PHE A 537 17.20 -1.70 33.62
CA PHE A 537 17.61 -0.38 33.16
C PHE A 537 18.71 -0.48 32.10
N VAL A 538 18.57 0.30 31.03
CA VAL A 538 19.61 0.48 30.00
C VAL A 538 19.83 1.98 29.77
N ASP A 539 21.07 2.43 29.93
CA ASP A 539 21.43 3.82 29.72
C ASP A 539 22.03 4.04 28.32
N VAL A 540 21.17 4.15 27.30
CA VAL A 540 21.57 4.44 25.91
C VAL A 540 22.31 5.76 25.82
N ARG A 541 21.84 6.77 26.58
CA ARG A 541 22.48 8.08 26.64
C ARG A 541 23.95 7.98 27.06
N ALA A 542 24.21 7.35 28.21
CA ALA A 542 25.56 7.20 28.73
C ALA A 542 26.47 6.41 27.76
N ALA A 543 25.94 5.40 27.09
CA ALA A 543 26.71 4.63 26.12
C ALA A 543 27.09 5.43 24.86
N PHE A 544 26.20 6.29 24.38
CA PHE A 544 26.48 7.17 23.25
C PHE A 544 27.51 8.24 23.64
N GLU A 545 27.40 8.80 24.85
CA GLU A 545 28.37 9.74 25.40
C GLU A 545 29.75 9.07 25.58
N ALA A 546 29.80 7.82 26.03
CA ALA A 546 31.04 7.05 26.16
C ALA A 546 31.70 6.78 24.80
N TYR A 547 30.92 6.43 23.78
CA TYR A 547 31.43 6.30 22.41
C TYR A 547 32.04 7.63 21.92
N ALA A 548 31.34 8.74 22.10
CA ALA A 548 31.82 10.05 21.65
C ALA A 548 33.04 10.57 22.44
N ALA A 549 33.35 10.01 23.62
CA ALA A 549 34.51 10.38 24.41
C ALA A 549 35.82 9.72 23.92
N GLU A 550 35.73 8.67 23.10
CA GLU A 550 36.90 7.98 22.57
C GLU A 550 37.61 8.80 21.47
N PRO A 551 38.96 8.81 21.42
CA PRO A 551 39.70 9.57 20.42
C PRO A 551 39.30 9.21 18.98
N GLY A 552 38.87 10.21 18.21
CA GLY A 552 38.49 10.06 16.81
C GLY A 552 37.04 9.58 16.58
N GLN A 553 36.21 9.54 17.62
CA GLN A 553 34.79 9.24 17.55
C GLN A 553 33.95 10.49 17.85
N SER A 554 32.75 10.58 17.27
CA SER A 554 31.80 11.68 17.50
C SER A 554 30.40 11.15 17.73
N MET A 555 29.60 11.90 18.51
CA MET A 555 28.17 11.64 18.66
C MET A 555 27.45 11.59 17.29
N ASP A 556 27.89 12.42 16.35
CA ASP A 556 27.30 12.51 15.02
C ASP A 556 27.53 11.22 14.20
N ASP A 557 28.54 10.40 14.54
CA ASP A 557 28.76 9.09 13.92
C ASP A 557 27.61 8.11 14.15
N LEU A 558 26.80 8.35 15.20
CA LEU A 558 25.75 7.46 15.64
C LEU A 558 24.36 7.90 15.20
N LEU A 559 24.21 9.11 14.65
CA LEU A 559 22.94 9.72 14.31
C LEU A 559 22.80 9.92 12.80
N LEU A 560 21.58 9.74 12.30
CA LEU A 560 21.22 9.93 10.89
C LEU A 560 20.96 11.40 10.57
N ASP A 561 20.22 12.08 11.44
CA ASP A 561 19.65 13.41 11.20
C ASP A 561 19.76 14.34 12.43
N GLY A 562 20.68 13.99 13.34
CA GLY A 562 20.84 14.65 14.63
C GLY A 562 19.81 14.22 15.69
N MET A 563 18.84 13.36 15.38
CA MET A 563 17.86 12.88 16.36
C MET A 563 17.76 11.35 16.38
N HIS A 564 17.82 10.71 15.23
CA HIS A 564 17.57 9.28 15.12
C HIS A 564 18.87 8.49 14.98
N PRO A 565 19.04 7.36 15.69
CA PRO A 565 20.18 6.50 15.51
C PRO A 565 20.29 6.00 14.07
N ASN A 566 21.51 5.96 13.52
CA ASN A 566 21.81 5.24 12.29
C ASN A 566 22.10 3.75 12.60
N ASP A 567 22.52 2.96 11.62
CA ASP A 567 22.81 1.53 11.82
C ASP A 567 23.85 1.26 12.92
N LYS A 568 24.85 2.14 13.07
CA LYS A 568 25.87 2.02 14.12
C LYS A 568 25.30 2.33 15.50
N GLY A 569 24.52 3.41 15.62
CA GLY A 569 23.80 3.74 16.85
C GLY A 569 22.84 2.62 17.27
N HIS A 570 22.08 2.06 16.32
CA HIS A 570 21.20 0.92 16.59
C HIS A 570 21.94 -0.36 17.01
N ALA A 571 23.16 -0.59 16.51
CA ALA A 571 23.98 -1.71 16.95
C ALA A 571 24.38 -1.56 18.43
N ILE A 572 24.85 -0.38 18.85
CA ILE A 572 25.19 -0.10 20.25
C ILE A 572 23.99 -0.34 21.16
N VAL A 573 22.80 0.14 20.79
CA VAL A 573 21.57 -0.05 21.60
C VAL A 573 21.24 -1.55 21.74
N ALA A 574 21.38 -2.34 20.67
CA ALA A 574 21.10 -3.77 20.73
C ALA A 574 22.10 -4.52 21.63
N ASP A 575 23.38 -4.16 21.57
CA ASP A 575 24.44 -4.76 22.39
C ASP A 575 24.26 -4.45 23.88
N LEU A 576 23.74 -3.27 24.24
CA LEU A 576 23.39 -2.92 25.61
C LEU A 576 22.16 -3.69 26.13
N LEU A 577 21.16 -3.91 25.28
CA LEU A 577 19.91 -4.57 25.66
C LEU A 577 20.09 -6.07 25.91
N ALA A 578 20.91 -6.76 25.12
CA ALA A 578 21.11 -8.20 25.22
C ALA A 578 21.46 -8.70 26.65
N PRO A 579 22.46 -8.14 27.37
CA PRO A 579 22.76 -8.53 28.74
C PRO A 579 21.64 -8.14 29.72
N ALA A 580 21.05 -6.95 29.59
CA ALA A 580 19.97 -6.51 30.47
C ALA A 580 18.73 -7.42 30.38
N ILE A 581 18.41 -7.89 29.18
CA ILE A 581 17.35 -8.88 28.93
C ILE A 581 17.67 -10.20 29.61
N ARG A 582 18.91 -10.69 29.44
CA ARG A 582 19.35 -11.96 30.04
C ARG A 582 19.17 -11.96 31.56
N ASP A 583 19.47 -10.84 32.21
CA ASP A 583 19.36 -10.72 33.66
C ASP A 583 17.91 -10.69 34.16
N GLN A 584 16.94 -10.34 33.29
CA GLN A 584 15.51 -10.38 33.60
C GLN A 584 14.86 -11.77 33.35
N VAL A 585 15.53 -12.66 32.62
CA VAL A 585 15.01 -14.01 32.30
C VAL A 585 15.69 -15.15 33.08
N ARG A 586 16.72 -14.84 33.88
CA ARG A 586 17.25 -15.72 34.94
C ARG A 586 16.32 -15.70 36.15
#